data_AF-A0A076MV27-F1
#
_entry.id   AF-A0A076MV27-F1
#
_cell.length_a   1.000
_cell.length_b   1.000
_cell.length_c   1.000
_cell.angle_alpha   90.00
_cell.angle_beta   90.00
_cell.angle_gamma   90.00
#
_symmetry.space_group_name_H-M   'P 1'
#
loop_
_entity.id
_entity.type
_entity.pdbx_description
1 polymer ?
#
loop_
_entity_poly.entity_id
_entity_poly.type
_entity_poly.pdbx_seq_one_letter_code
_entity_poly.pdbx_strand_id
1 'polypeptide(L)'
;MMGWVDTVPMWAVRGIGAVEILGVLGLVLPPLTGVAPALALVAALGFAVLQVLAAGLHLSRGEVKETGLNVPLIVLAGVAAWLATVW
;
A
#
# COMPACT_ATOMS: atom_id res chain seq x y z
N MET A 1 -1.34 2.03 19.32
CA MET A 1 0.07 1.59 19.03
C MET A 1 -0.05 0.27 18.29
N MET A 2 0.75 0.09 17.24
CA MET A 2 0.67 -1.05 16.31
C MET A 2 1.11 -2.38 16.96
N GLY A 3 0.27 -2.96 17.84
CA GLY A 3 0.58 -4.19 18.59
C GLY A 3 0.93 -5.39 17.71
N TRP A 4 0.62 -5.32 16.41
CA TRP A 4 1.04 -6.33 15.44
C TRP A 4 2.55 -6.45 15.29
N VAL A 5 3.28 -5.34 15.41
CA VAL A 5 4.74 -5.29 15.21
C VAL A 5 5.46 -6.16 16.25
N ASP A 6 4.89 -6.27 17.45
CA ASP A 6 5.44 -7.08 18.54
C ASP A 6 5.19 -8.59 18.36
N THR A 7 4.31 -8.97 17.42
CA THR A 7 3.90 -10.37 17.18
C THR A 7 4.59 -11.02 15.98
N VAL A 8 5.44 -10.29 15.26
CA VAL A 8 6.13 -10.77 14.05
C VAL A 8 7.62 -10.45 14.10
N PRO A 9 8.48 -11.23 13.43
CA PRO A 9 9.90 -10.94 13.43
C PRO A 9 10.22 -9.64 12.66
N MET A 10 11.21 -8.89 13.16
CA MET A 10 11.59 -7.57 12.63
C MET A 10 11.94 -7.56 11.13
N TRP A 11 12.48 -8.66 10.59
CA TRP A 11 12.76 -8.75 9.16
C TRP A 11 11.50 -8.68 8.29
N ALA A 12 10.36 -9.17 8.79
CA ALA A 12 9.08 -9.12 8.07
C ALA A 12 8.54 -7.69 8.05
N VAL A 13 8.64 -6.98 9.19
CA VAL A 13 8.28 -5.54 9.29
C VAL A 13 9.10 -4.71 8.31
N ARG A 14 10.42 -4.94 8.26
CA ARG A 14 11.31 -4.29 7.29
C ARG A 14 11.00 -4.67 5.85
N GLY A 15 10.60 -5.92 5.61
CA GLY A 15 10.16 -6.40 4.30
C GLY A 15 8.94 -5.63 3.78
N ILE A 16 7.94 -5.40 4.64
CA ILE A 16 6.77 -4.58 4.30
C ILE A 16 7.20 -3.16 3.94
N GLY A 17 8.01 -2.51 4.78
CA GLY A 17 8.51 -1.17 4.49
C GLY A 17 9.31 -1.08 3.19
N ALA A 18 10.11 -2.09 2.86
CA ALA A 18 10.82 -2.15 1.58
C ALA A 18 9.85 -2.28 0.39
N VAL A 19 8.80 -3.10 0.51
CA VAL A 19 7.75 -3.23 -0.51
C VAL A 19 6.99 -1.91 -0.68
N GLU A 20 6.68 -1.20 0.40
CA GLU A 20 6.03 0.11 0.34
C GLU A 20 6.90 1.15 -0.39
N ILE A 21 8.20 1.20 -0.09
CA ILE A 21 9.15 2.08 -0.81
C ILE A 21 9.17 1.74 -2.30
N LEU A 22 9.29 0.45 -2.65
CA LEU A 22 9.26 0.01 -4.04
C LEU A 22 7.94 0.37 -4.73
N GLY A 23 6.81 0.26 -4.02
CA GLY A 23 5.51 0.69 -4.49
C GLY A 23 5.47 2.19 -4.81
N VAL A 24 6.00 3.04 -3.93
CA VAL A 24 6.06 4.49 -4.17
C VAL A 24 6.94 4.80 -5.38
N LEU A 25 8.10 4.14 -5.48
CA LEU A 25 8.98 4.29 -6.65
C LEU A 25 8.27 3.85 -7.95
N GLY A 26 7.56 2.73 -7.92
CA GLY A 26 6.76 2.24 -9.05
C GLY A 26 5.57 3.13 -9.40
N LEU A 27 5.03 3.90 -8.45
CA LEU A 27 3.95 4.85 -8.70
C LEU A 27 4.44 6.16 -9.33
N VAL A 28 5.66 6.59 -8.98
CA VAL A 28 6.19 7.91 -9.33
C VAL A 28 7.16 7.85 -10.51
N LEU A 29 8.15 6.97 -10.49
CA LEU A 29 9.22 6.97 -11.51
C LEU A 29 8.73 6.55 -12.91
N PRO A 30 7.94 5.48 -13.09
CA PRO A 30 7.51 5.03 -14.42
C PRO A 30 6.71 6.09 -15.19
N PRO A 31 5.68 6.75 -14.61
CA PRO A 31 4.96 7.81 -15.32
C PRO A 31 5.82 9.05 -15.59
N LEU A 32 6.72 9.43 -14.67
CA LEU A 32 7.59 10.59 -14.84
C LEU A 32 8.66 10.40 -15.92
N THR A 33 9.16 9.18 -16.07
CA THR A 33 10.22 8.84 -17.02
C THR A 33 9.70 8.33 -18.35
N GLY A 34 8.43 7.92 -18.42
CA GLY A 34 7.83 7.25 -19.56
C GLY A 34 8.28 5.79 -19.73
N VAL A 35 9.10 5.25 -18.82
CA VAL A 35 9.60 3.87 -18.89
C VAL A 35 8.64 2.94 -18.16
N ALA A 36 8.04 2.00 -18.90
CA ALA A 36 7.04 1.05 -18.39
C ALA A 36 5.94 1.67 -17.48
N PRO A 37 5.15 2.67 -17.95
CA PRO A 37 4.14 3.37 -17.14
C PRO A 37 3.12 2.44 -16.48
N ALA A 38 2.85 1.27 -17.07
CA ALA A 38 1.99 0.23 -16.50
C ALA A 38 2.42 -0.23 -15.09
N LEU A 39 3.68 -0.05 -14.69
CA LEU A 39 4.15 -0.35 -13.33
C LEU A 39 3.46 0.52 -12.27
N ALA A 40 3.02 1.72 -12.61
CA ALA A 40 2.27 2.56 -11.66
C ALA A 40 0.85 2.01 -11.42
N LEU A 41 0.22 1.38 -12.41
CA LEU A 41 -1.03 0.64 -12.18
C LEU A 41 -0.80 -0.54 -11.24
N VAL A 42 0.27 -1.31 -11.46
CA VAL A 42 0.62 -2.44 -10.59
C VAL A 42 0.92 -1.98 -9.15
N ALA A 43 1.66 -0.88 -8.99
CA ALA A 43 1.95 -0.30 -7.69
C ALA A 43 0.68 0.18 -6.97
N ALA A 44 -0.22 0.87 -7.68
CA ALA A 44 -1.49 1.33 -7.13
C ALA A 44 -2.38 0.16 -6.65
N LEU A 45 -2.51 -0.89 -7.46
CA LEU A 45 -3.24 -2.11 -7.07
C LEU A 45 -2.56 -2.81 -5.87
N GLY A 46 -1.23 -2.86 -5.86
CA GLY A 46 -0.45 -3.39 -4.74
C GLY A 46 -0.72 -2.64 -3.43
N PHE A 47 -0.77 -1.30 -3.46
CA PHE A 47 -1.17 -0.50 -2.31
C PHE A 47 -2.61 -0.76 -1.87
N ALA A 48 -3.56 -0.88 -2.80
CA ALA A 48 -4.94 -1.21 -2.44
C ALA A 48 -5.02 -2.56 -1.71
N VAL A 49 -4.33 -3.59 -2.23
CA VAL A 49 -4.24 -4.91 -1.60
C VAL A 49 -3.59 -4.82 -0.22
N LEU A 50 -2.45 -4.12 -0.09
CA LEU A 50 -1.75 -3.95 1.18
C LEU A 50 -2.67 -3.32 2.23
N GLN A 51 -3.41 -2.27 1.87
CA GLN A 51 -4.31 -1.59 2.80
C GLN A 51 -5.51 -2.44 3.19
N VAL A 52 -6.06 -3.26 2.28
CA VAL A 52 -7.13 -4.22 2.60
C VAL A 52 -6.63 -5.28 3.59
N LEU A 53 -5.45 -5.84 3.35
CA LEU A 53 -4.85 -6.82 4.26
C LEU A 53 -4.53 -6.23 5.63
N ALA A 54 -3.96 -5.01 5.67
CA ALA A 54 -3.69 -4.31 6.92
C ALA A 54 -4.99 -4.00 7.70
N ALA A 55 -6.05 -3.58 7.01
CA ALA A 55 -7.35 -3.35 7.64
C ALA A 55 -7.92 -4.65 8.21
N GLY A 56 -7.86 -5.75 7.44
CA GLY A 56 -8.26 -7.08 7.89
C GLY A 56 -7.51 -7.54 9.14
N LEU A 57 -6.20 -7.29 9.20
CA LEU A 57 -5.38 -7.60 10.37
C LEU A 57 -5.86 -6.84 11.62
N HIS A 58 -6.05 -5.53 11.53
CA HIS A 58 -6.54 -4.73 12.64
C HIS A 58 -7.95 -5.14 13.09
N LEU A 59 -8.86 -5.38 12.14
CA LEU A 59 -10.22 -5.85 12.45
C LEU A 59 -10.21 -7.22 13.13
N SER A 60 -9.37 -8.16 12.67
CA SER A 60 -9.24 -9.49 13.28
C SER A 60 -8.76 -9.46 14.73
N ARG A 61 -8.13 -8.35 15.15
CA ARG A 61 -7.63 -8.12 16.50
C ARG A 61 -8.51 -7.19 17.34
N GLY A 62 -9.64 -6.74 16.81
CA GLY A 62 -10.52 -5.78 17.47
C GLY A 62 -9.96 -4.35 17.52
N GLU A 63 -8.92 -4.05 16.75
CA GLU A 63 -8.22 -2.76 16.70
C GLU A 63 -8.89 -1.77 15.74
N VAL A 64 -10.22 -1.62 15.82
CA VAL A 64 -11.02 -0.81 14.86
C VAL A 64 -10.54 0.65 14.79
N LYS A 65 -10.00 1.19 15.89
CA LYS A 65 -9.46 2.57 15.91
C LYS A 65 -8.24 2.75 15.00
N GLU A 66 -7.48 1.68 14.75
CA GLU A 66 -6.25 1.70 13.96
C GLU A 66 -6.55 1.61 12.44
N THR A 67 -7.78 1.26 12.02
CA THR A 67 -8.16 1.18 10.59
C THR A 67 -8.47 2.53 9.95
N GLY A 68 -8.42 3.62 10.72
CA GLY A 68 -8.81 4.96 10.24
C GLY A 68 -7.99 5.43 9.03
N LEU A 69 -6.70 5.07 8.96
CA LEU A 69 -5.81 5.44 7.86
C LEU A 69 -5.98 4.54 6.62
N ASN A 70 -6.51 3.32 6.78
CA ASN A 70 -6.67 2.39 5.66
C ASN A 70 -7.67 2.92 4.63
N VAL A 71 -8.78 3.50 5.08
CA VAL A 71 -9.83 4.04 4.21
C VAL A 71 -9.30 5.10 3.24
N PRO A 72 -8.70 6.23 3.68
CA PRO A 72 -8.18 7.23 2.76
C PRO A 72 -7.06 6.68 1.88
N LEU A 73 -6.21 5.77 2.37
CA LEU A 73 -5.14 5.18 1.55
C LEU A 73 -5.69 4.24 0.47
N ILE A 74 -6.78 3.49 0.71
CA ILE A 74 -7.47 2.70 -0.32
C ILE A 74 -8.06 3.63 -1.38
N VAL A 75 -8.70 4.74 -0.96
CA VAL A 75 -9.24 5.73 -1.89
C VAL A 75 -8.12 6.32 -2.75
N LEU A 76 -7.01 6.72 -2.16
CA LEU A 76 -5.85 7.24 -2.88
C LEU A 76 -5.26 6.21 -3.84
N ALA A 77 -5.15 4.95 -3.42
CA ALA A 77 -4.71 3.86 -4.30
C ALA A 77 -5.68 3.66 -5.48
N GLY A 78 -7.00 3.75 -5.26
CA GLY A 78 -8.01 3.69 -6.31
C GLY A 78 -7.91 4.86 -7.29
N VAL A 79 -7.73 6.08 -6.79
CA VAL A 79 -7.50 7.27 -7.64
C VAL A 79 -6.21 7.11 -8.44
N ALA A 80 -5.14 6.63 -7.81
CA ALA A 80 -3.86 6.40 -8.48
C ALA A 80 -3.98 5.32 -9.56
N ALA A 81 -4.72 4.24 -9.29
CA ALA A 81 -5.02 3.20 -10.28
C ALA A 81 -5.85 3.74 -11.44
N TRP A 82 -6.84 4.61 -11.17
CA TRP A 82 -7.61 5.27 -12.21
C TRP A 82 -6.71 6.15 -13.09
N LEU A 83 -5.96 7.08 -12.50
CA LEU A 83 -4.99 7.92 -13.22
C LEU A 83 -4.01 7.06 -14.02
N ALA A 84 -3.72 5.87 -13.50
CA ALA A 84 -2.88 4.88 -14.13
C ALA A 84 -3.45 4.15 -15.35
N THR A 85 -4.58 4.62 -15.86
CA THR A 85 -5.18 4.12 -17.10
C THR A 85 -5.39 5.23 -18.13
N VAL A 86 -5.03 6.48 -17.82
CA VAL A 86 -5.38 7.68 -18.61
C VAL A 86 -4.19 8.26 -19.38
N TRP A 87 -3.02 7.61 -19.34
CA TRP A 87 -1.81 8.00 -20.07
C TRP A 87 -1.79 7.55 -21.52
#